data_AF-A0A7V9BHJ9-F1
#
_entry.id   AF-A0A7V9BHJ9-F1
#
_cell.length_a   1.000
_cell.length_b   1.000
_cell.length_c   1.000
_cell.angle_alpha   90.00
_cell.angle_beta   90.00
_cell.angle_gamma   90.00
#
_symmetry.space_group_name_H-M   'P 1'
#
loop_
_entity.id
_entity.type
_entity.pdbx_description
1 polymer ?
#
loop_
_entity_poly.entity_id
_entity_poly.type
_entity_poly.pdbx_seq_one_letter_code
_entity_poly.pdbx_strand_id
1 'polypeptide(L)' 'MVNRNGALPLHSGAVPDAVRSLLVHVKEYERLTVDAALSRDMGAATRALARNPLVPGIATAERLVASLVLEAG' A
#
# COMPACT_ATOMS: atom_id res chain seq x y z
N MET A 1 19.19 -4.12 15.12
CA MET A 1 19.52 -3.55 16.46
C MET A 1 19.07 -2.11 16.49
N VAL A 2 18.73 -1.55 17.65
CA VAL A 2 18.42 -0.12 17.78
C VAL A 2 19.43 0.50 18.74
N ASN A 3 20.08 1.59 18.35
CA ASN A 3 21.02 2.32 19.21
C ASN A 3 20.81 3.84 19.05
N ARG A 4 21.71 4.65 19.61
CA ARG A 4 21.63 6.12 19.54
C ARG A 4 21.65 6.69 18.10
N ASN A 5 22.05 5.91 17.10
CA ASN A 5 22.06 6.29 15.68
C ASN A 5 20.80 5.80 14.94
N GLY A 6 19.80 5.24 15.65
CA GLY A 6 18.56 4.75 15.09
C GLY A 6 18.53 3.24 14.85
N ALA A 7 17.67 2.81 13.92
CA ALA A 7 17.49 1.40 13.58
C ALA A 7 18.56 0.93 12.59
N LEU A 8 19.32 -0.08 13.00
CA LEU A 8 20.24 -0.83 12.14
C LEU A 8 19.54 -2.13 11.68
N PRO A 9 19.20 -2.25 10.39
CA PRO A 9 18.58 -3.46 9.86
C PRO A 9 19.55 -4.63 9.95
N LEU A 10 19.00 -5.80 10.29
CA LEU A 10 19.73 -7.06 10.22
C LEU A 10 19.53 -7.68 8.85
N HIS A 11 20.51 -8.44 8.38
CA HIS A 11 20.39 -9.17 7.14
C HIS A 11 19.33 -10.27 7.26
N SER A 12 18.34 -10.27 6.38
CA SER A 12 17.19 -11.19 6.42
C SER A 12 17.27 -12.33 5.40
N GLY A 13 18.32 -12.41 4.58
CA GLY A 13 18.41 -13.39 3.50
C GLY A 13 17.46 -13.12 2.33
N ALA A 14 17.35 -14.09 1.43
CA ALA A 14 16.44 -14.02 0.29
C ALA A 14 14.99 -14.31 0.72
N VAL A 15 14.04 -13.55 0.19
CA VAL A 15 12.61 -13.82 0.34
C VAL A 15 12.27 -15.16 -0.32
N PRO A 16 11.50 -16.07 0.33
CA PRO A 16 11.04 -17.31 -0.29
C PRO A 16 10.15 -17.04 -1.51
N ASP A 17 10.36 -17.79 -2.59
CA ASP A 17 9.66 -17.54 -3.86
C ASP A 17 8.14 -17.71 -3.76
N ALA A 18 7.68 -18.61 -2.88
CA ALA A 18 6.26 -18.84 -2.61
C ALA A 18 5.50 -17.58 -2.16
N VAL A 19 6.17 -16.61 -1.53
CA VAL A 19 5.56 -15.37 -1.02
C VAL A 19 6.06 -14.11 -1.72
N ARG A 20 7.08 -14.22 -2.57
CA ARG A 20 7.72 -13.08 -3.25
C ARG A 20 6.73 -12.24 -4.03
N SER A 21 5.85 -12.88 -4.82
CA SER A 21 4.86 -12.19 -5.65
C SER A 21 3.87 -11.38 -4.80
N LEU A 22 3.37 -11.98 -3.71
CA LEU A 22 2.45 -11.30 -2.79
C LEU A 22 3.13 -10.10 -2.12
N LEU A 23 4.38 -10.24 -1.66
CA LEU A 23 5.14 -9.14 -1.08
C LEU A 23 5.32 -7.98 -2.05
N VAL A 24 5.67 -8.27 -3.30
CA VAL A 24 5.82 -7.23 -4.34
C VAL A 24 4.47 -6.55 -4.60
N HIS A 25 3.38 -7.30 -4.69
CA HIS A 25 2.04 -6.75 -4.90
C HIS A 25 1.62 -5.82 -3.75
N VAL A 26 1.84 -6.22 -2.49
CA VAL A 26 1.57 -5.37 -1.32
C VAL A 26 2.43 -4.10 -1.35
N LYS A 27 3.71 -4.20 -1.74
CA LYS A 27 4.59 -3.02 -1.86
C LYS A 27 4.16 -2.07 -2.98
N GLU A 28 3.61 -2.57 -4.08
CA GLU A 28 3.04 -1.73 -5.13
C GLU A 28 1.84 -0.94 -4.60
N TYR A 29 0.92 -1.60 -3.90
CA TYR A 29 -0.21 -0.95 -3.23
C TYR A 29 0.25 0.17 -2.29
N GLU A 30 1.19 -0.12 -1.37
CA GLU A 30 1.71 0.85 -0.41
C GLU A 30 2.29 2.10 -1.11
N ARG A 31 3.09 1.91 -2.17
CA ARG A 31 3.69 3.01 -2.94
C ARG A 31 2.62 3.87 -3.62
N LEU A 32 1.66 3.23 -4.30
CA LEU A 32 0.56 3.94 -4.94
C LEU A 32 -0.30 4.71 -3.94
N THR A 33 -0.48 4.19 -2.71
CA THR A 33 -1.18 4.91 -1.64
C THR A 33 -0.41 6.16 -1.20
N VAL A 34 0.92 6.07 -1.03
CA VAL A 34 1.75 7.23 -0.72
C VAL A 34 1.68 8.26 -1.86
N ASP A 35 1.81 7.83 -3.11
CA ASP A 35 1.73 8.72 -4.27
C ASP A 35 0.37 9.42 -4.35
N ALA A 36 -0.72 8.70 -4.08
CA ALA A 36 -2.07 9.28 -4.03
C ALA A 36 -2.19 10.34 -2.93
N ALA A 37 -1.64 10.09 -1.75
CA ALA A 37 -1.66 11.03 -0.63
C ALA A 37 -0.85 12.30 -0.93
N LEU A 38 0.33 12.16 -1.53
CA LEU A 38 1.20 13.28 -1.89
C LEU A 38 0.60 14.12 -3.03
N SER A 39 0.01 13.47 -4.03
CA SER A 39 -0.60 14.14 -5.19
C SER A 39 -2.01 14.69 -4.92
N ARG A 40 -2.66 14.25 -3.83
CA ARG A 40 -4.09 14.52 -3.55
C ARG A 40 -5.00 14.10 -4.71
N ASP A 41 -4.62 13.08 -5.46
CA ASP A 41 -5.39 12.53 -6.58
C ASP A 41 -6.28 11.37 -6.11
N MET A 42 -7.59 11.59 -6.12
CA MET A 42 -8.58 10.57 -5.77
C MET A 42 -8.57 9.38 -6.74
N GLY A 43 -8.28 9.62 -8.02
CA GLY A 43 -8.11 8.55 -9.01
C GLY A 43 -6.88 7.69 -8.69
N ALA A 44 -5.79 8.30 -8.20
CA ALA A 44 -4.63 7.55 -7.70
C ALA A 44 -4.98 6.73 -6.45
N ALA A 45 -5.79 7.26 -5.53
CA ALA A 45 -6.24 6.52 -4.36
C ALA A 45 -7.07 5.29 -4.75
N THR A 46 -7.96 5.43 -5.72
CA THR A 46 -8.74 4.31 -6.28
C THR A 46 -7.84 3.25 -6.92
N ARG A 47 -6.86 3.66 -7.73
CA ARG A 47 -5.89 2.73 -8.34
C ARG A 47 -5.07 2.01 -7.27
N ALA A 48 -4.65 2.70 -6.21
CA ALA A 48 -3.95 2.10 -5.10
C ALA A 48 -4.83 1.04 -4.43
N LEU A 49 -6.04 1.39 -4.00
CA LEU A 49 -6.95 0.44 -3.33
C LEU A 49 -7.31 -0.75 -4.22
N ALA A 50 -7.41 -0.58 -5.55
CA ALA A 50 -7.61 -1.69 -6.47
C ALA A 50 -6.42 -2.66 -6.57
N ARG A 51 -5.20 -2.25 -6.16
CA ARG A 51 -4.01 -3.10 -6.02
C ARG A 51 -3.89 -3.75 -4.64
N ASN A 52 -4.74 -3.40 -3.68
CA ASN A 52 -4.72 -4.08 -2.39
C ASN A 52 -5.25 -5.51 -2.56
N PRO A 53 -4.51 -6.56 -2.12
CA PRO A 53 -4.93 -7.95 -2.29
C PRO A 53 -6.23 -8.32 -1.55
N LEU A 54 -6.68 -7.50 -0.61
CA LEU A 54 -7.94 -7.67 0.12
C LEU A 54 -9.12 -6.95 -0.53
N VAL A 55 -8.88 -6.15 -1.58
CA VAL A 55 -9.91 -5.42 -2.30
C VAL A 55 -10.25 -6.16 -3.60
N PRO A 56 -11.49 -6.65 -3.77
CA PRO A 56 -11.85 -7.53 -4.90
C PRO A 56 -11.78 -6.91 -6.31
N GLY A 57 -11.52 -5.60 -6.43
CA GLY A 57 -11.38 -4.93 -7.72
C GLY A 57 -11.77 -3.46 -7.70
N ILE A 58 -11.72 -2.83 -8.88
CA ILE A 58 -11.86 -1.38 -9.06
C ILE A 58 -13.18 -0.81 -8.54
N ALA A 59 -14.31 -1.50 -8.78
CA ALA A 59 -15.62 -1.02 -8.33
C ALA A 59 -15.72 -0.98 -6.79
N THR A 60 -15.08 -1.94 -6.09
CA THR A 60 -15.01 -1.92 -4.63
C THR A 60 -14.06 -0.84 -4.15
N ALA A 61 -12.94 -0.62 -4.85
CA ALA A 61 -12.00 0.45 -4.54
C ALA A 61 -12.66 1.84 -4.63
N GLU A 62 -13.44 2.12 -5.67
CA GLU A 62 -14.17 3.38 -5.84
C GLU A 62 -15.14 3.64 -4.67
N ARG A 63 -15.91 2.62 -4.28
CA ARG A 63 -16.83 2.73 -3.13
C ARG A 63 -16.09 3.00 -1.82
N LEU A 64 -14.99 2.30 -1.58
CA LEU A 64 -14.16 2.49 -0.39
C LEU A 64 -13.57 3.91 -0.33
N VAL A 65 -13.02 4.39 -1.44
CA VAL A 65 -12.47 5.75 -1.52
C VAL A 65 -13.55 6.78 -1.22
N ALA A 66 -14.74 6.65 -1.82
CA ALA A 66 -15.86 7.55 -1.56
C ALA A 66 -16.27 7.54 -0.07
N SER A 67 -16.39 6.35 0.54
CA SER A 67 -16.70 6.21 1.97
C SER A 67 -15.64 6.87 2.87
N LEU A 68 -14.36 6.62 2.63
CA LEU A 68 -13.27 7.16 3.47
C LEU A 68 -13.18 8.69 3.42
N VAL A 69 -13.52 9.31 2.29
CA VAL A 69 -13.54 10.77 2.18
C VAL A 69 -14.72 11.37 2.95
N LEU A 70 -15.89 10.71 2.91
CA LEU A 70 -17.07 11.17 3.66
C LEU A 70 -16.83 11.13 5.17
N GLU A 71 -16.05 10.16 5.66
CA GLU A 71 -15.69 10.05 7.08
C GLU A 71 -14.61 11.06 7.52
N ALA A 72 -13.88 11.64 6.57
CA ALA A 72 -12.78 12.57 6.84
C ALA A 72 -13.19 14.06 6.86
N GLY A 73 -14.45 14.38 6.50
CA GLY A 73 -15.01 15.73 6.48
C GLY A 73 -16.01 15.96 7.61
#